data_AF-A0A966KE50-F1
#
_entry.id   AF-A0A966KE50-F1
#
_cell.length_a   1.000
_cell.length_b   1.000
_cell.length_c   1.000
_cell.angle_alpha   90.00
_cell.angle_beta   90.00
_cell.angle_gamma   90.00
#
_symmetry.space_group_name_H-M   'P 1'
#
loop_
_entity.id
_entity.type
_entity.pdbx_description
1 polymer ?
#
loop_
_entity_poly.entity_id
_entity_poly.type
_entity_poly.pdbx_seq_one_letter_code
_entity_poly.pdbx_strand_id
1 'polypeptide(L)'
;MHYKIDGADHFATIDADTFGIPAELIVRGMEGIKTLVPDVVKMLGIPASILRKFITRSPAYVVRQLVREPVNAFIVSGVDGVPVFNALRQLANMRAGRSPEELALMRGLVVSSNIYTGDEADMQKFLNDVAAGRSGWDKFMGKLDTMALQADSATRATIYQDGLKKGLSEAQAQFRAMESQNFGRRGLSPSMQIMNTLVPFFNAQIQGLDVLYRSFRGRMPYAEQLEIQRKIAARGALLFVGSMAYALMMQDDEDYKKAKPEERYANFFVHIPGVKDPLKLPVPFEVGLFFMGLPQALVDMAVGDTKAKEAIKAMGKLLLNSAPSVIPAAPKPILEAFYGQTQFGPIESEREKKLEAGERFRPQTTELAKTLGGFTGAVGVSPLMLEHFVRGYTGGLGVSLMSVLNPLLRSGEEGAKVPLGAAKQPFIGGLFQTSEGRFYIDRAYERMDEIVQAQQTYKDYIKRGMPDRAAAYAREKSDLLMGEAMAGKFRQKMGELFAQERAIAANPRLSEAEKERQIEQLKLLENNYAKQFYAITDRTIPR
;
A
#
# COMPACT_ATOMS: atom_id res chain seq x y z
N MET A 1 -26.73 -16.47 -22.80
CA MET A 1 -25.67 -17.13 -22.04
C MET A 1 -26.25 -18.27 -21.22
N HIS A 2 -25.56 -19.41 -21.17
CA HIS A 2 -25.97 -20.60 -20.42
C HIS A 2 -25.20 -20.66 -19.10
N TYR A 3 -25.89 -20.78 -17.97
CA TYR A 3 -25.25 -20.92 -16.67
C TYR A 3 -26.13 -21.74 -15.73
N LYS A 4 -25.51 -22.33 -14.70
CA LYS A 4 -26.21 -23.18 -13.72
C LYS A 4 -26.31 -22.47 -12.37
N ILE A 5 -27.49 -22.48 -11.77
CA ILE A 5 -27.72 -22.14 -10.36
C ILE A 5 -28.30 -23.40 -9.71
N ASP A 6 -27.69 -23.87 -8.62
CA ASP A 6 -28.14 -25.04 -7.85
C ASP A 6 -28.43 -26.30 -8.69
N GLY A 7 -27.64 -26.50 -9.75
CA GLY A 7 -27.76 -27.66 -10.65
C GLY A 7 -28.87 -27.53 -11.72
N ALA A 8 -29.70 -26.49 -11.66
CA ALA A 8 -30.68 -26.17 -12.69
C ALA A 8 -30.06 -25.29 -13.79
N ASP A 9 -30.38 -25.60 -15.04
CA ASP A 9 -29.96 -24.80 -16.19
C ASP A 9 -30.78 -23.50 -16.28
N HIS A 10 -30.08 -22.38 -16.28
CA HIS A 10 -30.65 -21.05 -16.47
C HIS A 10 -30.12 -20.40 -17.75
N PHE A 11 -31.01 -19.66 -18.41
CA PHE A 11 -30.73 -18.95 -19.64
C PHE A 11 -30.80 -17.44 -19.36
N ALA A 12 -29.67 -16.74 -19.50
CA ALA A 12 -29.66 -15.30 -19.55
C ALA A 12 -29.75 -14.85 -21.01
N THR A 13 -30.86 -14.25 -21.40
CA THR A 13 -30.99 -13.52 -22.65
C THR A 13 -30.45 -12.12 -22.40
N ILE A 14 -29.39 -11.72 -23.11
CA ILE A 14 -28.93 -10.34 -23.09
C ILE A 14 -29.95 -9.57 -23.90
N ASP A 15 -30.63 -8.61 -23.26
CA ASP A 15 -31.56 -7.72 -23.95
C ASP A 15 -30.77 -6.85 -24.94
N ALA A 16 -30.77 -7.27 -26.21
CA ALA A 16 -30.04 -6.62 -27.29
C ALA A 16 -30.63 -5.23 -27.63
N ASP A 17 -31.88 -4.99 -27.25
CA ASP A 17 -32.60 -3.74 -27.55
C ASP A 17 -32.22 -2.61 -26.58
N THR A 18 -31.69 -2.94 -25.40
CA THR A 18 -31.25 -1.91 -24.43
C THR A 18 -29.95 -1.20 -24.89
N PHE A 19 -29.14 -1.81 -25.76
CA PHE A 19 -27.77 -1.32 -26.04
C PHE A 19 -27.44 -1.12 -27.53
N GLY A 20 -28.29 -1.53 -28.48
CA GLY A 20 -28.10 -1.27 -29.91
C GLY A 20 -26.83 -1.89 -30.53
N ILE A 21 -26.20 -2.82 -29.83
CA ILE A 21 -25.01 -3.56 -30.28
C ILE A 21 -25.34 -5.05 -30.21
N PRO A 22 -25.15 -5.83 -31.31
CA PRO A 22 -25.36 -7.27 -31.30
C PRO A 22 -24.59 -7.94 -30.15
N ALA A 23 -25.28 -8.74 -29.34
CA ALA A 23 -24.70 -9.45 -28.21
C ALA A 23 -23.50 -10.33 -28.60
N GLU A 24 -23.47 -10.84 -29.83
CA GLU A 24 -22.34 -11.61 -30.36
C GLU A 24 -21.06 -10.76 -30.54
N LEU A 25 -21.18 -9.47 -30.91
CA LEU A 25 -20.03 -8.57 -31.04
C LEU A 25 -19.50 -8.15 -29.68
N ILE A 26 -20.38 -7.98 -28.69
CA ILE A 26 -20.02 -7.78 -27.28
C ILE A 26 -19.22 -9.00 -26.81
N VAL A 27 -19.76 -10.21 -26.99
CA VAL A 27 -19.09 -11.46 -26.59
C VAL A 27 -17.77 -11.66 -27.34
N ARG A 28 -17.70 -11.49 -28.66
CA ARG A 28 -16.44 -11.64 -29.44
C ARG A 28 -15.39 -10.58 -29.13
N GLY A 29 -15.79 -9.34 -28.85
CA GLY A 29 -14.86 -8.29 -28.39
C GLY A 29 -14.33 -8.55 -26.98
N MET A 30 -15.05 -9.36 -26.20
CA MET A 30 -14.72 -9.74 -24.83
C MET A 30 -14.06 -11.12 -24.73
N GLU A 31 -14.18 -11.96 -25.75
CA GLU A 31 -13.38 -13.17 -25.97
C GLU A 31 -11.93 -12.77 -26.32
N GLY A 32 -11.22 -12.26 -25.32
CA GLY A 32 -9.76 -12.15 -25.40
C GLY A 32 -9.14 -13.50 -25.76
N ILE A 33 -7.96 -13.46 -26.38
CA ILE A 33 -7.17 -14.64 -26.79
C ILE A 33 -7.23 -15.70 -25.68
N LYS A 34 -7.83 -16.87 -25.97
CA LYS A 34 -7.91 -17.99 -25.04
C LYS A 34 -6.51 -18.38 -24.60
N THR A 35 -6.12 -17.93 -23.40
CA THR A 35 -4.78 -18.20 -22.88
C THR A 35 -4.71 -19.65 -22.44
N LEU A 36 -3.79 -20.42 -23.04
CA LEU A 36 -3.47 -21.80 -22.68
C LEU A 36 -2.66 -21.81 -21.37
N VAL A 37 -3.28 -21.37 -20.27
CA VAL A 37 -2.68 -21.49 -18.94
C VAL A 37 -3.03 -22.87 -18.38
N PRO A 38 -2.05 -23.71 -18.02
CA PRO A 38 -2.32 -25.01 -17.41
C PRO A 38 -3.17 -24.88 -16.15
N ASP A 39 -4.05 -25.84 -15.87
CA ASP A 39 -4.96 -25.75 -14.72
C ASP A 39 -4.23 -25.68 -13.38
N VAL A 40 -3.06 -26.31 -13.26
CA VAL A 40 -2.18 -26.17 -12.10
C VAL A 40 -1.79 -24.71 -11.86
N VAL A 41 -1.50 -23.95 -12.92
CA VAL A 41 -1.17 -22.53 -12.80
C VAL A 41 -2.40 -21.71 -12.40
N LYS A 42 -3.59 -22.05 -12.92
CA LYS A 42 -4.85 -21.42 -12.51
C LYS A 42 -5.12 -21.64 -11.02
N MET A 43 -4.90 -22.85 -10.52
CA MET A 43 -5.04 -23.18 -9.10
C MET A 43 -4.05 -22.36 -8.24
N LEU A 44 -2.78 -22.28 -8.65
CA LEU A 44 -1.78 -21.45 -7.99
C LEU A 44 -2.08 -19.94 -8.08
N GLY A 45 -2.92 -19.53 -9.04
CA GLY A 45 -3.43 -18.16 -9.18
C GLY A 45 -4.58 -17.81 -8.24
N ILE A 46 -5.23 -18.79 -7.58
CA ILE A 46 -6.35 -18.53 -6.66
C ILE A 46 -5.96 -17.55 -5.55
N PRO A 47 -4.82 -17.72 -4.82
CA PRO A 47 -4.41 -16.76 -3.80
C PRO A 47 -4.17 -15.36 -4.36
N ALA A 48 -3.63 -15.24 -5.58
CA ALA A 48 -3.42 -13.95 -6.23
C ALA A 48 -4.75 -13.26 -6.56
N SER A 49 -5.75 -14.02 -7.03
CA SER A 49 -7.10 -13.53 -7.31
C SER A 49 -7.82 -13.06 -6.03
N ILE A 50 -7.76 -13.85 -4.96
CA ILE A 50 -8.31 -13.49 -3.65
C ILE A 50 -7.66 -12.20 -3.14
N LEU A 51 -6.32 -12.16 -3.10
CA LEU A 51 -5.58 -11.01 -2.62
C LEU A 51 -5.94 -9.74 -3.40
N ARG A 52 -6.00 -9.82 -4.74
CA ARG A 52 -6.39 -8.70 -5.61
C ARG A 52 -7.80 -8.20 -5.26
N LYS A 53 -8.78 -9.10 -5.17
CA LYS A 53 -10.18 -8.79 -4.86
C LYS A 53 -10.32 -8.13 -3.49
N PHE A 54 -9.64 -8.63 -2.46
CA PHE A 54 -9.72 -8.02 -1.13
C PHE A 54 -9.00 -6.68 -1.04
N ILE A 55 -7.88 -6.49 -1.76
CA ILE A 55 -7.19 -5.20 -1.82
C ILE A 55 -8.08 -4.15 -2.50
N THR A 56 -8.64 -4.45 -3.68
CA THR A 56 -9.45 -3.48 -4.42
C THR A 56 -10.75 -3.10 -3.70
N ARG A 57 -11.33 -4.03 -2.94
CA ARG A 57 -12.54 -3.80 -2.12
C ARG A 57 -12.28 -3.02 -0.82
N SER A 58 -11.02 -2.79 -0.45
CA SER A 58 -10.68 -2.06 0.77
C SER A 58 -11.09 -0.58 0.65
N PRO A 59 -11.82 0.00 1.63
CA PRO A 59 -12.11 1.43 1.63
C PRO A 59 -10.86 2.32 1.52
N ALA A 60 -9.77 1.95 2.20
CA ALA A 60 -8.49 2.66 2.06
C ALA A 60 -7.93 2.60 0.62
N TYR A 61 -8.10 1.48 -0.10
CA TYR A 61 -7.69 1.39 -1.50
C TYR A 61 -8.49 2.35 -2.38
N VAL A 62 -9.82 2.37 -2.21
CA VAL A 62 -10.73 3.26 -2.96
C VAL A 62 -10.32 4.73 -2.77
N VAL A 63 -10.07 5.15 -1.53
CA VAL A 63 -9.64 6.53 -1.23
C VAL A 63 -8.29 6.83 -1.89
N ARG A 64 -7.32 5.92 -1.79
CA ARG A 64 -6.01 6.09 -2.43
C ARG A 64 -6.14 6.23 -3.95
N GLN A 65 -6.97 5.41 -4.60
CA GLN A 65 -7.17 5.49 -6.05
C GLN A 65 -7.83 6.79 -6.50
N LEU A 66 -8.81 7.30 -5.74
CA LEU A 66 -9.46 8.58 -6.04
C LEU A 66 -8.52 9.79 -5.96
N VAL A 67 -7.36 9.65 -5.31
CA VAL A 67 -6.30 10.65 -5.32
C VAL A 67 -5.27 10.34 -6.39
N ARG A 68 -4.77 9.10 -6.40
CA ARG A 68 -3.63 8.68 -7.20
C ARG A 68 -3.93 8.68 -8.71
N GLU A 69 -5.04 8.10 -9.12
CA GLU A 69 -5.37 7.93 -10.55
C GLU A 69 -5.64 9.26 -11.25
N PRO A 70 -6.43 10.19 -10.68
CA PRO A 70 -6.66 11.47 -11.32
C PRO A 70 -5.38 12.32 -11.43
N VAL A 71 -4.53 12.29 -10.40
CA VAL A 71 -3.25 13.02 -10.44
C VAL A 71 -2.31 12.39 -11.47
N ASN A 72 -2.28 11.06 -11.57
CA ASN A 72 -1.55 10.37 -12.64
C ASN A 72 -2.04 10.82 -14.03
N ALA A 73 -3.35 10.74 -14.28
CA ALA A 73 -3.98 11.12 -15.55
C ALA A 73 -3.77 12.60 -15.92
N PHE A 74 -3.75 13.48 -14.92
CA PHE A 74 -3.44 14.90 -15.11
C PHE A 74 -2.01 15.11 -15.63
N ILE A 75 -1.06 14.29 -15.20
CA ILE A 75 0.33 14.37 -15.68
C ILE A 75 0.45 13.65 -17.03
N VAL A 76 0.21 12.34 -17.07
CA VAL A 76 0.60 11.49 -18.21
C VAL A 76 -0.43 11.47 -19.34
N SER A 77 -1.72 11.67 -19.04
CA SER A 77 -2.79 11.67 -20.05
C SER A 77 -3.22 13.08 -20.50
N GLY A 78 -2.59 14.13 -19.97
CA GLY A 78 -2.83 15.52 -20.38
C GLY A 78 -4.26 16.03 -20.13
N VAL A 79 -4.96 15.44 -19.16
CA VAL A 79 -6.32 15.83 -18.76
C VAL A 79 -6.30 17.23 -18.17
N ASP A 80 -7.21 18.11 -18.57
CA ASP A 80 -7.28 19.47 -18.02
C ASP A 80 -8.24 19.56 -16.82
N GLY A 81 -7.95 20.50 -15.91
CA GLY A 81 -8.75 20.75 -14.70
C GLY A 81 -8.05 20.35 -13.41
N VAL A 82 -8.83 20.25 -12.33
CA VAL A 82 -8.34 19.90 -10.98
C VAL A 82 -8.51 18.40 -10.79
N PRO A 83 -7.42 17.60 -10.72
CA PRO A 83 -7.47 16.15 -10.87
C PRO A 83 -8.44 15.47 -9.89
N VAL A 84 -8.19 15.59 -8.59
CA VAL A 84 -8.97 14.91 -7.55
C VAL A 84 -10.42 15.40 -7.53
N PHE A 85 -10.62 16.72 -7.67
CA PHE A 85 -11.96 17.32 -7.65
C PHE A 85 -12.83 16.86 -8.83
N ASN A 86 -12.28 16.81 -10.04
CA ASN A 86 -13.01 16.36 -11.22
C ASN A 86 -13.43 14.89 -11.10
N ALA A 87 -12.54 14.03 -10.60
CA ALA A 87 -12.86 12.63 -10.36
C ALA A 87 -13.92 12.45 -9.26
N LEU A 88 -13.85 13.22 -8.17
CA LEU A 88 -14.89 13.21 -7.12
C LEU A 88 -16.25 13.68 -7.65
N ARG A 89 -16.27 14.69 -8.54
CA ARG A 89 -17.49 15.14 -9.21
C ARG A 89 -18.08 14.04 -10.10
N GLN A 90 -17.25 13.34 -10.88
CA GLN A 90 -17.70 12.22 -11.69
C GLN A 90 -18.23 11.07 -10.82
N LEU A 91 -17.54 10.73 -9.73
CA LEU A 91 -18.02 9.74 -8.77
C LEU A 91 -19.37 10.12 -8.15
N ALA A 92 -19.57 11.40 -7.81
CA ALA A 92 -20.84 11.90 -7.30
C ALA A 92 -21.96 11.77 -8.34
N ASN A 93 -21.68 12.08 -9.61
CA ASN A 93 -22.62 11.90 -10.71
C ASN A 93 -22.99 10.42 -10.93
N MET A 94 -22.01 9.51 -10.91
CA MET A 94 -22.23 8.06 -11.01
C MET A 94 -23.12 7.54 -9.88
N ARG A 95 -22.83 7.95 -8.63
CA ARG A 95 -23.65 7.57 -7.46
C ARG A 95 -25.06 8.15 -7.48
N ALA A 96 -25.24 9.33 -8.09
CA ALA A 96 -26.55 9.92 -8.28
C ALA A 96 -27.34 9.29 -9.44
N GLY A 97 -26.76 8.33 -10.18
CA GLY A 97 -27.36 7.77 -11.40
C GLY A 97 -27.42 8.76 -12.57
N ARG A 98 -26.56 9.79 -12.55
CA ARG A 98 -26.56 10.93 -13.47
C ARG A 98 -25.23 11.06 -14.21
N SER A 99 -24.68 9.94 -14.69
CA SER A 99 -23.39 9.92 -15.39
C SER A 99 -23.57 9.43 -16.84
N PRO A 100 -23.85 10.32 -17.80
CA PRO A 100 -23.85 9.95 -19.21
C PRO A 100 -22.47 9.45 -19.65
N GLU A 101 -21.40 9.94 -19.05
CA GLU A 101 -20.03 9.47 -19.29
C GLU A 101 -19.82 8.01 -18.87
N GLU A 102 -20.36 7.60 -17.72
CA GLU A 102 -20.29 6.19 -17.28
C GLU A 102 -21.01 5.27 -18.26
N LEU A 103 -22.22 5.64 -18.70
CA LEU A 103 -23.00 4.88 -19.67
C LEU A 103 -22.27 4.79 -21.02
N ALA A 104 -21.69 5.88 -21.50
CA ALA A 104 -20.91 5.88 -22.74
C ALA A 104 -19.67 4.98 -22.63
N LEU A 105 -18.96 5.00 -21.49
CA LEU A 105 -17.81 4.13 -21.25
C LEU A 105 -18.21 2.66 -21.10
N MET A 106 -19.36 2.37 -20.49
CA MET A 106 -19.92 1.02 -20.42
C MET A 106 -20.28 0.50 -21.81
N ARG A 107 -20.97 1.31 -22.64
CA ARG A 107 -21.30 0.98 -24.04
C ARG A 107 -20.05 0.71 -24.89
N GLY A 108 -19.00 1.50 -24.69
CA GLY A 108 -17.72 1.31 -25.36
C GLY A 108 -16.84 0.20 -24.78
N LEU A 109 -17.32 -0.56 -23.78
CA LEU A 109 -16.54 -1.59 -23.05
C LEU A 109 -15.22 -1.06 -22.45
N VAL A 110 -15.17 0.23 -22.16
CA VAL A 110 -13.99 0.93 -21.62
C VAL A 110 -13.88 0.74 -20.10
N VAL A 111 -14.98 0.35 -19.45
CA VAL A 111 -15.01 -0.02 -18.03
C VAL A 111 -14.34 -1.39 -17.86
N SER A 112 -13.02 -1.39 -17.81
CA SER A 112 -12.21 -2.51 -17.33
C SER A 112 -11.63 -2.15 -15.97
N SER A 113 -11.93 -2.94 -14.96
CA SER A 113 -11.33 -2.83 -13.62
C SER A 113 -10.35 -3.97 -13.39
N ASN A 114 -9.41 -3.76 -12.47
CA ASN A 114 -8.48 -4.82 -12.04
C ASN A 114 -9.19 -6.03 -11.38
N ILE A 115 -10.49 -5.94 -11.14
CA ILE A 115 -11.32 -6.99 -10.52
C ILE A 115 -11.72 -8.04 -11.54
N TYR A 116 -11.93 -7.63 -12.81
CA TYR A 116 -12.36 -8.50 -13.89
C TYR A 116 -11.18 -8.71 -14.84
N THR A 117 -10.57 -9.90 -14.80
CA THR A 117 -9.47 -10.26 -15.70
C THR A 117 -9.94 -10.51 -17.14
N GLY A 118 -11.18 -10.15 -17.50
CA GLY A 118 -11.69 -10.40 -18.84
C GLY A 118 -11.78 -11.90 -19.19
N ASP A 119 -11.67 -12.79 -18.20
CA ASP A 119 -11.93 -14.21 -18.38
C ASP A 119 -13.45 -14.44 -18.36
N GLU A 120 -13.92 -15.43 -19.10
CA GLU A 120 -15.35 -15.76 -19.27
C GLU A 120 -16.08 -15.94 -17.91
N ALA A 121 -15.38 -16.47 -16.90
CA ALA A 121 -15.87 -16.64 -15.54
C ALA A 121 -16.04 -15.32 -14.76
N ASP A 122 -15.13 -14.35 -14.97
CA ASP A 122 -15.22 -13.03 -14.34
C ASP A 122 -16.34 -12.21 -14.99
N MET A 123 -16.65 -12.47 -16.26
CA MET A 123 -17.78 -11.86 -16.97
C MET A 123 -19.13 -12.40 -16.51
N GLN A 124 -19.27 -13.73 -16.41
CA GLN A 124 -20.45 -14.35 -15.83
C GLN A 124 -20.65 -13.88 -14.39
N LYS A 125 -19.58 -13.66 -13.63
CA LYS A 125 -19.65 -13.13 -12.28
C LYS A 125 -20.09 -11.67 -12.25
N PHE A 126 -19.56 -10.79 -13.11
CA PHE A 126 -20.04 -9.40 -13.24
C PHE A 126 -21.54 -9.35 -13.53
N LEU A 127 -22.02 -10.15 -14.49
CA LEU A 127 -23.44 -10.21 -14.84
C LEU A 127 -24.30 -10.80 -13.70
N ASN A 128 -23.82 -11.82 -13.01
CA ASN A 128 -24.48 -12.40 -11.84
C ASN A 128 -24.44 -11.47 -10.60
N ASP A 129 -23.42 -10.62 -10.49
CA ASP A 129 -23.26 -9.59 -9.44
C ASP A 129 -24.24 -8.43 -9.65
N VAL A 130 -24.57 -8.12 -10.90
CA VAL A 130 -25.56 -7.09 -11.27
C VAL A 130 -27.00 -7.62 -11.18
N ALA A 131 -27.24 -8.91 -11.45
CA ALA A 131 -28.59 -9.48 -11.60
C ALA A 131 -29.22 -10.04 -10.30
N ALA A 132 -28.46 -10.37 -9.26
CA ALA A 132 -28.99 -11.07 -8.09
C ALA A 132 -29.35 -10.13 -6.92
N GLY A 133 -30.57 -10.22 -6.41
CA GLY A 133 -30.99 -9.64 -5.13
C GLY A 133 -30.35 -10.36 -3.94
N ARG A 134 -29.09 -10.04 -3.64
CA ARG A 134 -28.29 -10.75 -2.62
C ARG A 134 -28.61 -10.31 -1.19
N SER A 135 -28.52 -11.22 -0.22
CA SER A 135 -28.68 -10.95 1.21
C SER A 135 -27.35 -11.03 1.98
N GLY A 136 -27.27 -10.33 3.12
CA GLY A 136 -26.16 -10.44 4.08
C GLY A 136 -24.75 -10.14 3.53
N TRP A 137 -23.89 -11.15 3.53
CA TRP A 137 -22.46 -11.07 3.19
C TRP A 137 -22.22 -10.71 1.72
N ASP A 138 -22.95 -11.34 0.80
CA ASP A 138 -22.72 -11.11 -0.63
C ASP A 138 -23.19 -9.72 -1.06
N LYS A 139 -24.21 -9.16 -0.38
CA LYS A 139 -24.64 -7.77 -0.55
C LYS A 139 -23.58 -6.79 -0.06
N PHE A 140 -22.97 -7.08 1.10
CA PHE A 140 -21.88 -6.27 1.63
C PHE A 140 -20.67 -6.27 0.70
N MET A 141 -20.23 -7.44 0.25
CA MET A 141 -19.11 -7.57 -0.69
C MET A 141 -19.42 -6.95 -2.05
N GLY A 142 -20.64 -7.13 -2.57
CA GLY A 142 -21.09 -6.50 -3.81
C GLY A 142 -21.08 -4.96 -3.73
N LYS A 143 -21.45 -4.37 -2.59
CA LYS A 143 -21.33 -2.92 -2.38
C LYS A 143 -19.89 -2.44 -2.47
N LEU A 144 -18.93 -3.19 -1.90
CA LEU A 144 -17.51 -2.87 -2.01
C LEU A 144 -17.00 -3.01 -3.46
N ASP A 145 -17.49 -4.00 -4.21
CA ASP A 145 -17.21 -4.14 -5.64
C ASP A 145 -17.70 -2.93 -6.44
N THR A 146 -18.95 -2.50 -6.23
CA THR A 146 -19.50 -1.31 -6.89
C THR A 146 -18.69 -0.06 -6.54
N MET A 147 -18.29 0.11 -5.28
CA MET A 147 -17.48 1.27 -4.87
C MET A 147 -16.10 1.28 -5.55
N ALA A 148 -15.45 0.13 -5.65
CA ALA A 148 -14.16 0.00 -6.32
C ALA A 148 -14.28 0.27 -7.84
N LEU A 149 -15.29 -0.31 -8.48
CA LEU A 149 -15.59 -0.09 -9.90
C LEU A 149 -15.84 1.40 -10.21
N GLN A 150 -16.69 2.05 -9.42
CA GLN A 150 -17.01 3.46 -9.61
C GLN A 150 -15.78 4.37 -9.43
N ALA A 151 -14.90 4.06 -8.46
CA ALA A 151 -13.68 4.82 -8.25
C ALA A 151 -12.69 4.68 -9.43
N ASP A 152 -12.51 3.47 -9.95
CA ASP A 152 -11.67 3.24 -11.14
C ASP A 152 -12.28 3.93 -12.39
N SER A 153 -13.61 3.88 -12.54
CA SER A 153 -14.34 4.51 -13.65
C SER A 153 -14.34 6.03 -13.60
N ALA A 154 -14.33 6.64 -12.41
CA ALA A 154 -14.42 8.10 -12.25
C ALA A 154 -13.30 8.87 -12.98
N THR A 155 -12.07 8.35 -12.91
CA THR A 155 -10.92 8.92 -13.64
C THR A 155 -11.09 8.77 -15.15
N ARG A 156 -11.54 7.60 -15.61
CA ARG A 156 -11.80 7.34 -17.04
C ARG A 156 -12.91 8.25 -17.59
N ALA A 157 -13.97 8.45 -16.83
CA ALA A 157 -15.05 9.38 -17.18
C ALA A 157 -14.53 10.81 -17.30
N THR A 158 -13.59 11.21 -16.44
CA THR A 158 -12.93 12.51 -16.53
C THR A 158 -12.08 12.63 -17.82
N ILE A 159 -11.33 11.59 -18.18
CA ILE A 159 -10.53 11.55 -19.43
C ILE A 159 -11.43 11.61 -20.67
N TYR A 160 -12.54 10.87 -20.65
CA TYR A 160 -13.53 10.84 -21.71
C TYR A 160 -14.17 12.21 -21.91
N GLN A 161 -14.67 12.82 -20.82
CA GLN A 161 -15.28 14.15 -20.86
C GLN A 161 -14.29 15.23 -21.35
N ASP A 162 -13.03 15.16 -20.92
CA ASP A 162 -11.96 16.04 -21.39
C ASP A 162 -11.67 15.85 -22.88
N GLY A 163 -11.73 14.61 -23.38
CA GLY A 163 -11.60 14.31 -24.81
C GLY A 163 -12.67 14.97 -25.66
N LEU A 164 -13.94 14.81 -25.27
CA LEU A 164 -15.07 15.43 -25.97
C LEU A 164 -14.95 16.96 -26.01
N LYS A 165 -14.58 17.58 -24.87
CA LYS A 165 -14.38 19.04 -24.78
C LYS A 165 -13.28 19.55 -25.72
N LYS A 166 -12.34 18.70 -26.09
CA LYS A 166 -11.23 19.00 -27.01
C LYS A 166 -11.53 18.64 -28.47
N GLY A 167 -12.79 18.35 -28.77
CA GLY A 167 -13.26 18.06 -30.13
C GLY A 167 -12.98 16.63 -30.60
N LEU A 168 -12.61 15.71 -29.69
CA LEU A 168 -12.56 14.28 -30.05
C LEU A 168 -13.98 13.74 -30.23
N SER A 169 -14.15 12.81 -31.17
CA SER A 169 -15.41 12.07 -31.28
C SER A 169 -15.60 11.13 -30.09
N GLU A 170 -16.82 10.64 -29.88
CA GLU A 170 -17.13 9.69 -28.81
C GLU A 170 -16.23 8.44 -28.84
N ALA A 171 -16.02 7.84 -30.01
CA ALA A 171 -15.13 6.69 -30.18
C ALA A 171 -13.66 7.02 -29.86
N GLN A 172 -13.19 8.20 -30.28
CA GLN A 172 -11.82 8.65 -29.98
C GLN A 172 -11.63 8.92 -28.49
N ALA A 173 -12.63 9.52 -27.83
CA ALA A 173 -12.62 9.79 -26.40
C ALA A 173 -12.68 8.48 -25.58
N GLN A 174 -13.50 7.51 -26.00
CA GLN A 174 -13.54 6.16 -25.43
C GLN A 174 -12.18 5.46 -25.57
N PHE A 175 -11.60 5.47 -26.77
CA PHE A 175 -10.28 4.89 -27.02
C PHE A 175 -9.20 5.53 -26.14
N ARG A 176 -9.20 6.86 -26.00
CA ARG A 176 -8.28 7.58 -25.10
C ARG A 176 -8.47 7.17 -23.64
N ALA A 177 -9.71 7.06 -23.15
CA ALA A 177 -10.01 6.64 -21.79
C ALA A 177 -9.69 5.15 -21.52
N MET A 178 -9.72 4.31 -22.55
CA MET A 178 -9.25 2.92 -22.48
C MET A 178 -7.73 2.86 -22.36
N GLU A 179 -7.04 3.60 -23.23
CA GLU A 179 -5.59 3.61 -23.34
C GLU A 179 -4.86 4.27 -22.16
N SER A 180 -5.57 5.02 -21.32
CA SER A 180 -5.00 5.59 -20.10
C SER A 180 -4.58 4.52 -19.10
N GLN A 181 -5.27 3.38 -19.05
CA GLN A 181 -4.88 2.14 -18.38
C GLN A 181 -5.60 0.95 -19.02
N ASN A 182 -4.96 0.29 -19.99
CA ASN A 182 -5.60 -0.80 -20.74
C ASN A 182 -5.26 -2.17 -20.13
N PHE A 183 -6.05 -2.64 -19.16
CA PHE A 183 -5.81 -3.94 -18.49
C PHE A 183 -6.08 -5.16 -19.38
N GLY A 184 -6.83 -4.96 -20.48
CA GLY A 184 -7.06 -5.99 -21.50
C GLY A 184 -5.83 -6.23 -22.38
N ARG A 185 -4.90 -5.27 -22.46
CA ARG A 185 -3.64 -5.46 -23.19
C ARG A 185 -2.79 -6.52 -22.49
N ARG A 186 -2.52 -7.61 -23.20
CA ARG A 186 -1.70 -8.73 -22.74
C ARG A 186 -0.71 -9.12 -23.83
N GLY A 187 0.51 -9.46 -23.41
CA GLY A 187 1.50 -10.02 -24.33
C GLY A 187 1.15 -11.46 -24.73
N LEU A 188 1.68 -11.88 -25.89
CA LEU A 188 1.56 -13.26 -26.37
C LEU A 188 2.47 -14.25 -25.62
N SER A 189 3.40 -13.75 -24.81
CA SER A 189 4.36 -14.59 -24.08
C SER A 189 3.66 -15.46 -23.01
N PRO A 190 3.79 -16.79 -23.06
CA PRO A 190 3.23 -17.69 -22.05
C PRO A 190 3.74 -17.39 -20.63
N SER A 191 5.03 -17.04 -20.48
CA SER A 191 5.61 -16.72 -19.18
C SER A 191 4.97 -15.48 -18.56
N MET A 192 4.65 -14.47 -19.38
CA MET A 192 3.97 -13.26 -18.91
C MET A 192 2.53 -13.54 -18.48
N GLN A 193 1.84 -14.46 -19.17
CA GLN A 193 0.49 -14.89 -18.82
C GLN A 193 0.46 -15.69 -17.51
N ILE A 194 1.45 -16.57 -17.31
CA ILE A 194 1.64 -17.29 -16.05
C ILE A 194 1.89 -16.29 -14.92
N MET A 195 2.82 -15.36 -15.09
CA MET A 195 3.12 -14.35 -14.07
C MET A 195 1.92 -13.48 -13.74
N ASN A 196 1.12 -13.08 -14.74
CA ASN A 196 -0.11 -12.31 -14.50
C ASN A 196 -1.17 -13.08 -13.70
N THR A 197 -1.21 -14.41 -13.87
CA THR A 197 -2.09 -15.30 -13.08
C THR A 197 -1.59 -15.42 -11.64
N LEU A 198 -0.28 -15.54 -11.44
CA LEU A 198 0.34 -15.84 -10.15
C LEU A 198 0.65 -14.62 -9.28
N VAL A 199 0.85 -13.45 -9.90
CA VAL A 199 1.24 -12.21 -9.22
C VAL A 199 0.09 -11.20 -9.30
N PRO A 200 -0.39 -10.69 -8.16
CA PRO A 200 -1.46 -9.69 -8.13
C PRO A 200 -0.97 -8.39 -8.77
N PHE A 201 -1.83 -7.75 -9.57
CA PHE A 201 -1.56 -6.47 -10.25
C PHE A 201 -0.35 -6.44 -11.21
N PHE A 202 0.21 -7.60 -11.55
CA PHE A 202 1.38 -7.69 -12.45
C PHE A 202 1.17 -6.97 -13.79
N ASN A 203 0.07 -7.27 -14.50
CA ASN A 203 -0.24 -6.54 -15.74
C ASN A 203 -0.50 -5.05 -15.48
N ALA A 204 -1.22 -4.69 -14.41
CA ALA A 204 -1.52 -3.29 -14.10
C ALA A 204 -0.24 -2.45 -13.91
N GLN A 205 0.77 -3.00 -13.23
CA GLN A 205 2.07 -2.34 -13.04
C GLN A 205 2.83 -2.18 -14.36
N ILE A 206 2.80 -3.20 -15.24
CA ILE A 206 3.40 -3.11 -16.58
C ILE A 206 2.68 -2.06 -17.43
N GLN A 207 1.34 -2.04 -17.40
CA GLN A 207 0.56 -1.06 -18.16
C GLN A 207 0.80 0.36 -17.64
N GLY A 208 0.96 0.55 -16.33
CA GLY A 208 1.35 1.84 -15.74
C GLY A 208 2.68 2.35 -16.30
N LEU A 209 3.70 1.50 -16.32
CA LEU A 209 5.02 1.79 -16.91
C LEU A 209 4.94 2.04 -18.42
N ASP A 210 4.15 1.26 -19.17
CA ASP A 210 3.95 1.44 -20.61
C ASP A 210 3.26 2.77 -20.93
N VAL A 211 2.20 3.13 -20.20
CA VAL A 211 1.52 4.42 -20.34
C VAL A 211 2.50 5.55 -20.06
N LEU A 212 3.30 5.45 -19.00
CA LEU A 212 4.34 6.44 -18.70
C LEU A 212 5.32 6.60 -19.87
N TYR A 213 5.87 5.47 -20.35
CA TYR A 213 6.80 5.46 -21.47
C TYR A 213 6.19 6.09 -22.73
N ARG A 214 4.98 5.67 -23.12
CA ARG A 214 4.28 6.23 -24.28
C ARG A 214 4.00 7.72 -24.11
N SER A 215 3.62 8.16 -22.92
CA SER A 215 3.34 9.57 -22.62
C SER A 215 4.58 10.44 -22.82
N PHE A 216 5.73 10.03 -22.29
CA PHE A 216 7.00 10.73 -22.50
C PHE A 216 7.49 10.69 -23.94
N ARG A 217 7.27 9.58 -24.66
CA ARG A 217 7.69 9.42 -26.06
C ARG A 217 6.71 10.01 -27.08
N GLY A 218 5.62 10.65 -26.63
CA GLY A 218 4.61 11.22 -27.53
C GLY A 218 3.81 10.18 -28.31
N ARG A 219 3.74 8.94 -27.80
CA ARG A 219 3.06 7.79 -28.42
C ARG A 219 1.68 7.50 -27.80
N MET A 220 1.16 8.42 -26.99
CA MET A 220 -0.21 8.33 -26.51
C MET A 220 -1.21 8.70 -27.62
N PRO A 221 -2.43 8.16 -27.60
CA PRO A 221 -3.47 8.58 -28.53
C PRO A 221 -3.66 10.10 -28.51
N TYR A 222 -3.65 10.72 -29.69
CA TYR A 222 -3.84 12.16 -29.87
C TYR A 222 -2.81 13.02 -29.13
N ALA A 223 -1.59 12.52 -28.88
CA ALA A 223 -0.58 13.20 -28.07
C ALA A 223 -0.22 14.61 -28.56
N GLU A 224 -0.12 14.81 -29.88
CA GLU A 224 0.17 16.11 -30.50
C GLU A 224 -1.03 17.07 -30.35
N GLN A 225 -2.22 16.64 -30.78
CA GLN A 225 -3.46 17.41 -30.65
C GLN A 225 -3.76 17.84 -29.20
N LEU A 226 -3.40 17.02 -28.22
CA LEU A 226 -3.65 17.27 -26.80
C LEU A 226 -2.46 17.93 -26.07
N GLU A 227 -1.36 18.18 -26.78
CA GLU A 227 -0.10 18.74 -26.27
C GLU A 227 0.46 17.98 -25.05
N ILE A 228 0.35 16.65 -25.03
CA ILE A 228 0.64 15.83 -23.83
C ILE A 228 2.06 16.05 -23.32
N GLN A 229 3.08 16.04 -24.19
CA GLN A 229 4.47 16.21 -23.78
C GLN A 229 4.75 17.59 -23.17
N ARG A 230 4.19 18.65 -23.77
CA ARG A 230 4.30 20.02 -23.23
C ARG A 230 3.64 20.10 -21.86
N LYS A 231 2.47 19.48 -21.69
CA LYS A 231 1.76 19.40 -20.41
C LYS A 231 2.55 18.62 -19.37
N ILE A 232 3.16 17.49 -19.73
CA ILE A 232 4.05 16.72 -18.83
C ILE A 232 5.20 17.60 -18.36
N ALA A 233 5.88 18.32 -19.26
CA ALA A 233 6.98 19.20 -18.90
C ALA A 233 6.53 20.33 -17.97
N ALA A 234 5.49 21.07 -18.34
CA ALA A 234 5.00 22.21 -17.57
C ALA A 234 4.42 21.81 -16.20
N ARG A 235 3.56 20.77 -16.16
CA ARG A 235 2.95 20.27 -14.93
C ARG A 235 3.96 19.52 -14.08
N GLY A 236 4.86 18.76 -14.69
CA GLY A 236 5.96 18.09 -14.02
C GLY A 236 6.87 19.09 -13.30
N ALA A 237 7.25 20.19 -13.97
CA ALA A 237 8.01 21.27 -13.33
C ALA A 237 7.25 21.93 -12.17
N LEU A 238 5.95 22.24 -12.37
CA LEU A 238 5.10 22.79 -11.32
C LEU A 238 5.02 21.88 -10.10
N LEU A 239 4.79 20.58 -10.33
CA LEU A 239 4.70 19.58 -9.26
C LEU A 239 6.05 19.40 -8.57
N PHE A 240 7.15 19.43 -9.32
CA PHE A 240 8.50 19.33 -8.78
C PHE A 240 8.80 20.48 -7.81
N VAL A 241 8.59 21.71 -8.25
CA VAL A 241 8.78 22.91 -7.42
C VAL A 241 7.80 22.92 -6.25
N GLY A 242 6.52 22.58 -6.48
CA GLY A 242 5.51 22.49 -5.44
C GLY A 242 5.85 21.46 -4.37
N SER A 243 6.41 20.31 -4.76
CA SER A 243 6.87 19.27 -3.83
C SER A 243 8.11 19.68 -3.05
N MET A 244 9.04 20.44 -3.65
CA MET A 244 10.14 21.05 -2.90
C MET A 244 9.63 22.05 -1.86
N ALA A 245 8.73 22.95 -2.26
CA ALA A 245 8.13 23.93 -1.36
C ALA A 245 7.37 23.24 -0.21
N TYR A 246 6.60 22.20 -0.51
CA TYR A 246 5.94 21.37 0.49
C TYR A 246 6.95 20.74 1.47
N ALA A 247 8.04 20.14 0.98
CA ALA A 247 9.05 19.55 1.87
C ALA A 247 9.68 20.59 2.80
N LEU A 248 9.96 21.79 2.30
CA LEU A 248 10.48 22.90 3.10
C LEU A 248 9.45 23.36 4.15
N MET A 249 8.17 23.42 3.82
CA MET A 249 7.12 23.76 4.78
C MET A 249 6.93 22.70 5.87
N MET A 250 7.16 21.43 5.54
CA MET A 250 7.05 20.30 6.47
C MET A 250 8.34 20.07 7.27
N GLN A 251 9.37 20.89 7.07
CA GLN A 251 10.65 20.73 7.74
C GLN A 251 10.53 20.81 9.27
N ASP A 252 9.58 21.56 9.82
CA ASP A 252 9.39 21.66 11.28
C ASP A 252 8.29 20.73 11.81
N ASP A 253 7.69 19.92 10.94
CA ASP A 253 6.61 19.01 11.31
C ASP A 253 7.14 17.72 11.93
N GLU A 254 6.76 17.47 13.20
CA GLU A 254 7.25 16.32 13.95
C GLU A 254 6.71 14.99 13.41
N ASP A 255 5.49 14.94 12.86
CA ASP A 255 4.93 13.71 12.31
C ASP A 255 5.56 13.37 10.95
N TYR A 256 5.92 14.40 10.16
CA TYR A 256 6.77 14.25 8.98
C TYR A 256 8.13 13.67 9.35
N LYS A 257 8.81 14.27 10.33
CA LYS A 257 10.13 13.83 10.81
C LYS A 257 10.17 12.40 11.36
N LYS A 258 9.10 11.95 12.01
CA LYS A 258 8.97 10.58 12.56
C LYS A 258 8.58 9.53 11.51
N ALA A 259 8.19 9.95 10.31
CA ALA A 259 7.87 9.04 9.23
C ALA A 259 9.15 8.53 8.53
N LYS A 260 9.10 7.30 8.02
CA LYS A 260 10.24 6.75 7.27
C LYS A 260 10.43 7.53 5.97
N PRO A 261 11.66 7.66 5.43
CA PRO A 261 11.89 8.35 4.17
C PRO A 261 11.03 7.78 3.03
N GLU A 262 10.81 6.46 2.98
CA GLU A 262 9.92 5.86 1.99
C GLU A 262 8.46 6.32 2.14
N GLU A 263 7.99 6.56 3.36
CA GLU A 263 6.64 7.06 3.61
C GLU A 263 6.51 8.53 3.23
N ARG A 264 7.53 9.35 3.53
CA ARG A 264 7.59 10.76 3.16
C ARG A 264 7.60 10.94 1.64
N TYR A 265 8.46 10.22 0.92
CA TYR A 265 8.58 10.41 -0.53
C TYR A 265 7.42 9.79 -1.32
N ALA A 266 6.67 8.87 -0.70
CA ALA A 266 5.49 8.26 -1.31
C ALA A 266 4.18 8.98 -0.97
N ASN A 267 4.17 9.99 -0.10
CA ASN A 267 2.92 10.62 0.34
C ASN A 267 3.10 12.10 0.69
N PHE A 268 2.06 12.90 0.47
CA PHE A 268 1.88 14.18 1.16
C PHE A 268 1.11 13.96 2.46
N PHE A 269 1.48 14.66 3.52
CA PHE A 269 0.83 14.63 4.82
C PHE A 269 0.00 15.90 4.96
N VAL A 270 -1.29 15.71 5.22
CA VAL A 270 -2.25 16.80 5.37
C VAL A 270 -2.88 16.73 6.75
N HIS A 271 -2.65 17.78 7.53
CA HIS A 271 -3.26 17.95 8.85
C HIS A 271 -4.72 18.40 8.69
N ILE A 272 -5.64 17.60 9.22
CA ILE A 272 -7.07 17.90 9.20
C ILE A 272 -7.44 18.48 10.57
N PRO A 273 -8.06 19.67 10.65
CA PRO A 273 -8.49 20.24 11.92
C PRO A 273 -9.34 19.26 12.74
N GLY A 274 -8.95 19.02 13.99
CA GLY A 274 -9.64 18.09 14.89
C GLY A 274 -9.24 16.61 14.73
N VAL A 275 -8.37 16.26 13.77
CA VAL A 275 -7.78 14.93 13.64
C VAL A 275 -6.31 15.01 14.03
N LYS A 276 -5.90 14.17 14.98
CA LYS A 276 -4.53 14.15 15.49
C LYS A 276 -3.52 13.63 14.47
N ASP A 277 -3.82 12.49 13.84
CA ASP A 277 -2.92 11.86 12.89
C ASP A 277 -3.08 12.49 11.50
N PRO A 278 -1.99 12.87 10.80
CA PRO A 278 -2.11 13.46 9.48
C PRO A 278 -2.58 12.45 8.43
N LEU A 279 -3.41 12.92 7.50
CA LEU A 279 -3.87 12.15 6.35
C LEU A 279 -2.73 12.01 5.34
N LYS A 280 -2.45 10.78 4.91
CA LYS A 280 -1.53 10.46 3.82
C LYS A 280 -2.25 10.51 2.49
N LEU A 281 -1.88 11.47 1.67
CA LEU A 281 -2.26 11.54 0.27
C LEU A 281 -1.17 10.88 -0.57
N PRO A 282 -1.43 9.69 -1.16
CA PRO A 282 -0.40 8.96 -1.88
C PRO A 282 0.00 9.71 -3.16
N VAL A 283 1.30 9.78 -3.43
CA VAL A 283 1.77 10.22 -4.75
C VAL A 283 1.45 9.14 -5.79
N PRO A 284 1.14 9.51 -7.04
CA PRO A 284 1.17 8.57 -8.17
C PRO A 284 2.49 7.82 -8.22
N PHE A 285 2.50 6.57 -8.69
CA PHE A 285 3.69 5.71 -8.62
C PHE A 285 4.85 6.26 -9.45
N GLU A 286 5.06 5.78 -10.66
CA GLU A 286 6.29 6.00 -11.43
C GLU A 286 6.51 7.50 -11.71
N VAL A 287 5.42 8.20 -12.05
CA VAL A 287 5.45 9.64 -12.37
C VAL A 287 5.52 10.52 -11.11
N GLY A 288 4.83 10.15 -10.04
CA GLY A 288 4.85 10.93 -8.79
C GLY A 288 6.14 10.70 -8.02
N LEU A 289 6.76 9.52 -8.11
CA LEU A 289 8.09 9.30 -7.57
C LEU A 289 9.13 10.25 -8.20
N PHE A 290 9.04 10.48 -9.52
CA PHE A 290 9.95 11.39 -10.21
C PHE A 290 9.64 12.88 -9.96
N PHE A 291 8.37 13.30 -10.10
CA PHE A 291 8.00 14.72 -9.99
C PHE A 291 7.63 15.17 -8.58
N MET A 292 7.45 14.27 -7.62
CA MET A 292 7.03 14.62 -6.25
C MET A 292 7.90 13.96 -5.17
N GLY A 293 8.28 12.69 -5.33
CA GLY A 293 9.11 11.99 -4.35
C GLY A 293 10.57 12.43 -4.39
N LEU A 294 11.18 12.46 -5.58
CA LEU A 294 12.54 12.93 -5.81
C LEU A 294 12.81 14.35 -5.29
N PRO A 295 11.99 15.38 -5.61
CA PRO A 295 12.20 16.72 -5.06
C PRO A 295 12.14 16.77 -3.53
N GLN A 296 11.24 16.01 -2.90
CA GLN A 296 11.20 15.90 -1.45
C GLN A 296 12.48 15.25 -0.90
N ALA A 297 12.98 14.19 -1.56
CA ALA A 297 14.23 13.56 -1.18
C ALA A 297 15.44 14.51 -1.32
N LEU A 298 15.47 15.34 -2.37
CA LEU A 298 16.51 16.36 -2.54
C LEU A 298 16.50 17.39 -1.41
N VAL A 299 15.31 17.85 -1.00
CA VAL A 299 15.18 18.80 0.13
C VAL A 299 15.57 18.13 1.44
N ASP A 300 15.11 16.91 1.71
CA ASP A 300 15.44 16.15 2.94
C ASP A 300 16.95 15.90 3.07
N MET A 301 17.63 15.63 1.94
CA MET A 301 19.10 15.53 1.90
C MET A 301 19.80 16.88 2.12
N ALA A 302 19.25 17.98 1.59
CA ALA A 302 19.85 19.31 1.70
C ALA A 302 19.71 19.91 3.11
N VAL A 303 18.57 19.64 3.76
CA VAL A 303 18.25 20.13 5.11
C VAL A 303 18.99 19.35 6.21
N GLY A 304 19.38 18.09 5.93
CA GLY A 304 20.18 17.28 6.85
C GLY A 304 19.39 16.42 7.84
N ASP A 305 18.06 16.35 7.72
CA ASP A 305 17.22 15.46 8.54
C ASP A 305 17.44 13.96 8.21
N THR A 306 17.92 13.69 7.00
CA THR A 306 18.16 12.34 6.50
C THR A 306 19.47 12.27 5.74
N LYS A 307 20.31 11.28 6.06
CA LYS A 307 21.55 11.05 5.33
C LYS A 307 21.25 10.72 3.87
N ALA A 308 22.08 11.22 2.96
CA ALA A 308 21.97 10.93 1.53
C ALA A 308 21.85 9.42 1.24
N LYS A 309 22.60 8.58 1.96
CA LYS A 309 22.54 7.12 1.83
C LYS A 309 21.15 6.55 2.16
N GLU A 310 20.48 7.06 3.21
CA GLU A 310 19.14 6.62 3.61
C GLU A 310 18.09 7.09 2.61
N ALA A 311 18.19 8.34 2.14
CA ALA A 311 17.31 8.87 1.11
C ALA A 311 17.42 8.09 -0.21
N ILE A 312 18.64 7.78 -0.66
CA ILE A 312 18.89 6.97 -1.86
C ILE A 312 18.35 5.54 -1.68
N LYS A 313 18.57 4.92 -0.53
CA LYS A 313 18.03 3.57 -0.22
C LYS A 313 16.50 3.56 -0.27
N ALA A 314 15.86 4.58 0.30
CA ALA A 314 14.42 4.72 0.30
C ALA A 314 13.86 4.94 -1.12
N MET A 315 14.46 5.84 -1.91
CA MET A 315 14.09 6.04 -3.31
C MET A 315 14.28 4.76 -4.13
N GLY A 316 15.37 4.02 -3.92
CA GLY A 316 15.61 2.72 -4.55
C GLY A 316 14.52 1.71 -4.19
N LYS A 317 14.09 1.66 -2.93
CA LYS A 317 12.99 0.80 -2.47
C LYS A 317 11.66 1.19 -3.11
N LEU A 318 11.37 2.50 -3.23
CA LEU A 318 10.17 2.97 -3.92
C LEU A 318 10.18 2.65 -5.42
N LEU A 319 11.34 2.77 -6.07
CA LEU A 319 11.50 2.37 -7.48
C LEU A 319 11.25 0.86 -7.66
N LEU A 320 11.86 0.03 -6.82
CA LEU A 320 11.66 -1.42 -6.84
C LEU A 320 10.20 -1.81 -6.57
N ASN A 321 9.53 -1.12 -5.65
CA ASN A 321 8.11 -1.33 -5.36
C ASN A 321 7.17 -0.84 -6.47
N SER A 322 7.64 0.04 -7.36
CA SER A 322 6.87 0.48 -8.53
C SER A 322 6.91 -0.59 -9.64
N ALA A 323 7.96 -1.41 -9.67
CA ALA A 323 8.05 -2.54 -10.58
C ALA A 323 7.17 -3.72 -10.14
N PRO A 324 6.76 -4.61 -11.08
CA PRO A 324 6.02 -5.80 -10.72
C PRO A 324 6.79 -6.75 -9.81
N SER A 325 6.11 -7.27 -8.77
CA SER A 325 6.69 -8.32 -7.92
C SER A 325 6.96 -9.57 -8.76
N VAL A 326 8.10 -10.22 -8.52
CA VAL A 326 8.46 -11.48 -9.19
C VAL A 326 8.07 -12.72 -8.39
N ILE A 327 7.64 -12.54 -7.13
CA ILE A 327 7.27 -13.64 -6.24
C ILE A 327 5.75 -13.86 -6.33
N PRO A 328 5.29 -15.08 -6.68
CA PRO A 328 3.88 -15.45 -6.66
C PRO A 328 3.20 -15.24 -5.30
N ALA A 329 1.92 -14.87 -5.29
CA ALA A 329 1.20 -14.61 -4.04
C ALA A 329 1.02 -15.85 -3.15
N ALA A 330 0.94 -17.04 -3.74
CA ALA A 330 0.73 -18.28 -3.00
C ALA A 330 1.86 -18.61 -2.00
N PRO A 331 3.14 -18.73 -2.42
CA PRO A 331 4.24 -19.04 -1.51
C PRO A 331 4.72 -17.83 -0.70
N LYS A 332 4.44 -16.59 -1.12
CA LYS A 332 5.03 -15.40 -0.51
C LYS A 332 4.83 -15.32 1.01
N PRO A 333 3.60 -15.42 1.56
CA PRO A 333 3.42 -15.35 3.02
C PRO A 333 4.12 -16.49 3.78
N ILE A 334 4.21 -17.67 3.16
CA ILE A 334 4.89 -18.85 3.73
C ILE A 334 6.39 -18.63 3.79
N LEU A 335 7.00 -18.13 2.70
CA LEU A 335 8.42 -17.79 2.67
C LEU A 335 8.74 -16.68 3.68
N GLU A 336 7.91 -15.64 3.75
CA GLU A 336 8.06 -14.56 4.74
C GLU A 336 7.97 -15.09 6.18
N ALA A 337 7.04 -16.01 6.46
CA ALA A 337 6.93 -16.67 7.76
C ALA A 337 8.16 -17.55 8.07
N PHE A 338 8.64 -18.31 7.09
CA PHE A 338 9.84 -19.16 7.22
C PHE A 338 11.10 -18.35 7.55
N TYR A 339 11.31 -17.22 6.86
CA TYR A 339 12.42 -16.31 7.14
C TYR A 339 12.15 -15.40 8.35
N GLY A 340 10.93 -15.37 8.87
CA GLY A 340 10.50 -14.48 9.96
C GLY A 340 10.57 -13.00 9.61
N GLN A 341 10.69 -12.64 8.33
CA GLN A 341 10.85 -11.29 7.83
C GLN A 341 9.97 -11.02 6.62
N THR A 342 9.48 -9.78 6.57
CA THR A 342 8.82 -9.19 5.40
C THR A 342 9.69 -8.07 4.85
N GLN A 343 9.33 -7.56 3.66
CA GLN A 343 9.92 -6.33 3.10
C GLN A 343 9.79 -5.08 4.01
N PHE A 344 8.93 -5.14 5.04
CA PHE A 344 8.67 -4.04 5.97
C PHE A 344 9.31 -4.25 7.34
N GLY A 345 9.87 -5.43 7.61
CA GLY A 345 10.50 -5.77 8.89
C GLY A 345 10.15 -7.18 9.39
N PRO A 346 10.66 -7.55 10.57
CA PRO A 346 10.40 -8.86 11.17
C PRO A 346 8.92 -9.04 11.54
N ILE A 347 8.38 -10.24 11.33
CA ILE A 347 7.01 -10.58 11.73
C ILE A 347 6.94 -10.60 13.27
N GLU A 348 7.86 -11.37 13.87
CA GLU A 348 8.08 -11.46 15.31
C GLU A 348 9.44 -10.85 15.65
N SER A 349 9.45 -9.98 16.65
CA SER A 349 10.68 -9.43 17.22
C SER A 349 11.50 -10.52 17.94
N GLU A 350 12.79 -10.29 18.07
CA GLU A 350 13.71 -11.17 18.81
C GLU A 350 13.28 -11.40 20.26
N ARG A 351 12.48 -10.51 20.84
CA ARG A 351 11.92 -10.69 22.18
C ARG A 351 10.67 -11.56 22.17
N GLU A 352 9.77 -11.37 21.20
CA GLU A 352 8.56 -12.18 21.04
C GLU A 352 8.93 -13.64 20.76
N LYS A 353 10.00 -13.90 19.99
CA LYS A 353 10.52 -15.26 19.73
C LYS A 353 10.94 -16.02 20.99
N LYS A 354 11.22 -15.33 22.11
CA LYS A 354 11.55 -15.96 23.41
C LYS A 354 10.33 -16.46 24.18
N LEU A 355 9.13 -16.04 23.78
CA LEU A 355 7.87 -16.53 24.34
C LEU A 355 7.44 -17.80 23.60
N GLU A 356 6.60 -18.59 24.26
CA GLU A 356 5.91 -19.69 23.60
C GLU A 356 5.05 -19.17 22.44
N ALA A 357 4.93 -19.95 21.37
CA ALA A 357 4.32 -19.47 20.12
C ALA A 357 2.88 -18.97 20.31
N GLY A 358 2.08 -19.61 21.18
CA GLY A 358 0.71 -19.19 21.47
C GLY A 358 0.61 -17.80 22.14
N GLU A 359 1.65 -17.38 22.86
CA GLU A 359 1.70 -16.12 23.60
C GLU A 359 2.33 -14.97 22.81
N ARG A 360 2.72 -15.20 21.54
CA ARG A 360 3.32 -14.15 20.69
C ARG A 360 2.22 -13.33 20.03
N PHE A 361 1.67 -12.36 20.76
CA PHE A 361 0.72 -11.36 20.26
C PHE A 361 1.06 -9.95 20.73
N ARG A 362 0.54 -8.94 20.03
CA ARG A 362 0.64 -7.52 20.40
C ARG A 362 -0.72 -7.00 20.87
N PRO A 363 -0.77 -5.84 21.55
CA PRO A 363 -2.05 -5.24 21.98
C PRO A 363 -3.05 -5.04 20.83
N GLN A 364 -2.54 -4.73 19.63
CA GLN A 364 -3.31 -4.50 18.41
C GLN A 364 -3.64 -5.77 17.59
N THR A 365 -3.15 -6.95 18.01
CA THR A 365 -3.47 -8.22 17.36
C THR A 365 -4.94 -8.54 17.59
N THR A 366 -5.63 -8.97 16.53
CA THR A 366 -7.04 -9.33 16.54
C THR A 366 -7.32 -10.47 17.50
N GLU A 367 -8.45 -10.40 18.19
CA GLU A 367 -8.82 -11.38 19.21
C GLU A 367 -9.05 -12.75 18.57
N LEU A 368 -9.58 -12.79 17.35
CA LEU A 368 -9.69 -14.02 16.58
C LEU A 368 -8.31 -14.66 16.31
N ALA A 369 -7.28 -13.87 16.03
CA ALA A 369 -5.93 -14.40 15.86
C ALA A 369 -5.33 -14.89 17.19
N LYS A 370 -5.64 -14.23 18.31
CA LYS A 370 -5.22 -14.71 19.65
C LYS A 370 -5.88 -16.04 20.01
N THR A 371 -7.19 -16.15 19.81
CA THR A 371 -7.94 -17.38 20.11
C THR A 371 -7.44 -18.55 19.27
N LEU A 372 -7.31 -18.37 17.95
CA LEU A 372 -6.77 -19.39 17.05
C LEU A 372 -5.27 -19.67 17.30
N GLY A 373 -4.51 -18.64 17.63
CA GLY A 373 -3.08 -18.71 17.94
C GLY A 373 -2.79 -19.51 19.21
N GLY A 374 -3.69 -19.48 20.20
CA GLY A 374 -3.60 -20.33 21.39
C GLY A 374 -3.60 -21.83 21.05
N PHE A 375 -4.36 -22.24 20.04
CA PHE A 375 -4.39 -23.64 19.58
C PHE A 375 -3.25 -23.96 18.61
N THR A 376 -3.00 -23.07 17.66
CA THR A 376 -2.00 -23.28 16.60
C THR A 376 -0.56 -23.05 17.08
N GLY A 377 -0.39 -22.42 18.25
CA GLY A 377 0.90 -22.26 18.92
C GLY A 377 1.58 -23.59 19.24
N ALA A 378 0.80 -24.65 19.48
CA ALA A 378 1.33 -26.00 19.71
C ALA A 378 2.13 -26.55 18.51
N VAL A 379 1.83 -26.09 17.29
CA VAL A 379 2.55 -26.44 16.05
C VAL A 379 3.47 -25.31 15.57
N GLY A 380 3.76 -24.33 16.44
CA GLY A 380 4.69 -23.24 16.18
C GLY A 380 4.10 -22.05 15.41
N VAL A 381 2.79 -22.01 15.18
CA VAL A 381 2.11 -20.90 14.50
C VAL A 381 1.51 -19.96 15.55
N SER A 382 2.08 -18.77 15.68
CA SER A 382 1.62 -17.77 16.65
C SER A 382 0.42 -16.93 16.17
N PRO A 383 -0.27 -16.21 17.09
CA PRO A 383 -1.23 -15.18 16.70
C PRO A 383 -0.68 -14.17 15.67
N LEU A 384 0.59 -13.72 15.83
CA LEU A 384 1.24 -12.81 14.89
C LEU A 384 1.45 -13.44 13.51
N MET A 385 1.80 -14.73 13.44
CA MET A 385 1.92 -15.46 12.18
C MET A 385 0.57 -15.66 11.51
N LEU A 386 -0.50 -15.94 12.26
CA LEU A 386 -1.86 -16.03 11.70
C LEU A 386 -2.31 -14.72 11.08
N GLU A 387 -2.14 -13.60 11.78
CA GLU A 387 -2.45 -12.28 11.20
C GLU A 387 -1.61 -11.98 9.96
N HIS A 388 -0.34 -12.39 9.96
CA HIS A 388 0.55 -12.27 8.81
C HIS A 388 0.02 -13.07 7.61
N PHE A 389 -0.39 -14.33 7.80
CA PHE A 389 -0.97 -15.15 6.73
C PHE A 389 -2.27 -14.54 6.19
N VAL A 390 -3.18 -14.13 7.08
CA VAL A 390 -4.43 -13.48 6.66
C VAL A 390 -4.13 -12.21 5.88
N ARG A 391 -3.23 -11.35 6.37
CA ARG A 391 -2.80 -10.14 5.66
C ARG A 391 -2.13 -10.46 4.33
N GLY A 392 -1.33 -11.51 4.26
CA GLY A 392 -0.63 -11.96 3.06
C GLY A 392 -1.58 -12.41 1.95
N TYR A 393 -2.69 -13.07 2.29
CA TYR A 393 -3.67 -13.59 1.32
C TYR A 393 -4.89 -12.70 1.08
N THR A 394 -5.20 -11.77 1.99
CA THR A 394 -6.40 -10.92 1.92
C THR A 394 -6.10 -9.43 2.07
N GLY A 395 -4.83 -9.04 2.18
CA GLY A 395 -4.44 -7.65 2.42
C GLY A 395 -4.97 -7.10 3.75
N GLY A 396 -5.10 -5.78 3.83
CA GLY A 396 -5.59 -5.11 5.05
C GLY A 396 -7.09 -5.33 5.33
N LEU A 397 -7.88 -5.71 4.32
CA LEU A 397 -9.31 -5.88 4.47
C LEU A 397 -9.66 -7.10 5.34
N GLY A 398 -9.00 -8.25 5.14
CA GLY A 398 -9.27 -9.43 5.97
C GLY A 398 -8.92 -9.21 7.45
N VAL A 399 -7.80 -8.55 7.73
CA VAL A 399 -7.45 -8.16 9.11
C VAL A 399 -8.49 -7.20 9.69
N SER A 400 -8.96 -6.23 8.90
CA SER A 400 -10.02 -5.31 9.34
C SER A 400 -11.33 -6.04 9.65
N LEU A 401 -11.71 -7.03 8.82
CA LEU A 401 -12.89 -7.86 9.06
C LEU A 401 -12.75 -8.72 10.33
N MET A 402 -11.58 -9.30 10.60
CA MET A 402 -11.32 -9.99 11.86
C MET A 402 -11.46 -9.04 13.05
N SER A 403 -11.00 -7.79 12.92
CA SER A 403 -11.08 -6.80 14.01
C SER A 403 -12.52 -6.40 14.38
N VAL A 404 -13.48 -6.55 13.46
CA VAL A 404 -14.91 -6.30 13.75
C VAL A 404 -15.45 -7.29 14.79
N LEU A 405 -14.87 -8.49 14.88
CA LEU A 405 -15.25 -9.50 15.86
C LEU A 405 -14.63 -9.27 17.24
N ASN A 406 -13.63 -8.38 17.36
CA ASN A 406 -12.94 -8.13 18.63
C ASN A 406 -13.89 -7.79 19.79
N PRO A 407 -14.90 -6.90 19.64
CA PRO A 407 -15.83 -6.59 20.73
C PRO A 407 -16.68 -7.78 21.18
N LEU A 408 -16.99 -8.70 20.27
CA LEU A 408 -17.76 -9.92 20.57
C LEU A 408 -16.89 -10.97 21.25
N LEU A 409 -15.64 -11.13 20.82
CA LEU A 409 -14.70 -12.10 21.38
C LEU A 409 -14.07 -11.63 22.70
N ARG A 410 -14.10 -10.33 22.97
CA ARG A 410 -13.67 -9.73 24.24
C ARG A 410 -14.67 -9.85 25.38
N SER A 411 -15.89 -10.34 25.14
CA SER A 411 -17.03 -10.25 26.08
C SER A 411 -16.92 -11.08 27.38
N GLY A 412 -15.71 -11.44 27.81
CA GLY A 412 -15.39 -11.89 29.17
C GLY A 412 -14.70 -10.83 30.04
N GLU A 413 -14.17 -9.75 29.44
CA GLU A 413 -13.64 -8.58 30.15
C GLU A 413 -14.37 -7.33 29.64
N GLU A 414 -14.90 -6.50 30.55
CA GLU A 414 -15.59 -5.24 30.23
C GLU A 414 -14.63 -4.22 29.56
N GLY A 415 -14.34 -4.41 28.28
CA GLY A 415 -13.56 -3.49 27.46
C GLY A 415 -14.47 -2.55 26.66
N ALA A 416 -14.79 -1.39 27.24
CA ALA A 416 -15.53 -0.34 26.57
C ALA A 416 -14.88 0.06 25.23
N LYS A 417 -15.70 0.33 24.19
CA LYS A 417 -15.24 0.78 22.86
C LYS A 417 -14.49 2.11 22.98
N VAL A 418 -13.16 2.10 22.86
CA VAL A 418 -12.39 3.33 22.75
C VAL A 418 -12.37 3.87 21.32
N PRO A 419 -12.43 5.20 21.14
CA PRO A 419 -12.10 5.82 19.86
C PRO A 419 -10.62 5.58 19.55
N LEU A 420 -10.34 4.52 18.79
CA LEU A 420 -9.03 4.30 18.18
C LEU A 420 -8.60 5.59 17.46
N GLY A 421 -7.37 6.06 17.69
CA GLY A 421 -6.79 7.14 16.87
C GLY A 421 -6.98 6.87 15.38
N ALA A 422 -7.01 7.91 14.54
CA ALA A 422 -7.39 7.78 13.13
C ALA A 422 -6.55 6.72 12.39
N ALA A 423 -5.25 6.59 12.73
CA ALA A 423 -4.35 5.57 12.19
C ALA A 423 -4.64 4.13 12.65
N LYS A 424 -5.38 3.95 13.74
CA LYS A 424 -5.73 2.65 14.34
C LYS A 424 -7.13 2.18 13.96
N GLN A 425 -7.91 3.00 13.24
CA GLN A 425 -9.26 2.66 12.78
C GLN A 425 -9.26 1.50 11.77
N PRO A 426 -10.15 0.50 11.92
CA PRO A 426 -10.34 -0.54 10.90
C PRO A 426 -10.67 0.09 9.53
N PHE A 427 -10.27 -0.60 8.45
CA PHE A 427 -10.52 -0.22 7.05
C PHE A 427 -9.85 1.06 6.53
N ILE A 428 -9.71 2.11 7.36
CA ILE A 428 -9.20 3.43 6.93
C ILE A 428 -7.91 3.85 7.63
N GLY A 429 -7.48 3.19 8.71
CA GLY A 429 -6.32 3.60 9.49
C GLY A 429 -5.02 3.67 8.68
N GLY A 430 -4.88 2.81 7.66
CA GLY A 430 -3.75 2.88 6.73
C GLY A 430 -3.68 4.15 5.87
N LEU A 431 -4.70 5.01 5.89
CA LEU A 431 -4.69 6.33 5.25
C LEU A 431 -4.01 7.39 6.12
N PHE A 432 -3.79 7.14 7.41
CA PHE A 432 -3.19 8.12 8.30
C PHE A 432 -1.75 7.73 8.63
N GLN A 433 -0.91 8.73 8.85
CA GLN A 433 0.41 8.51 9.41
C GLN A 433 0.29 8.47 10.92
N THR A 434 0.84 7.43 11.54
CA THR A 434 0.83 7.37 13.01
C THR A 434 1.77 8.44 13.56
N SER A 435 1.23 9.28 14.45
CA SER A 435 2.00 10.25 15.25
C SER A 435 3.04 9.58 16.18
N GLU A 436 2.89 8.27 16.38
CA GLU A 436 3.78 7.38 17.14
C GLU A 436 4.86 6.71 16.25
N GLY A 437 5.28 7.36 15.16
CA GLY A 437 6.22 6.81 14.18
C GLY A 437 7.47 6.16 14.80
N ARG A 438 8.01 5.12 14.16
CA ARG A 438 9.16 4.34 14.66
C ARG A 438 10.48 4.70 14.01
N PHE A 439 10.52 5.71 13.14
CA PHE A 439 11.72 5.97 12.34
C PHE A 439 12.98 6.20 13.19
N TYR A 440 12.90 7.07 14.21
CA TYR A 440 14.02 7.33 15.10
C TYR A 440 14.41 6.11 15.93
N ILE A 441 13.44 5.31 16.36
CA ILE A 441 13.66 4.08 17.12
C ILE A 441 14.42 3.07 16.25
N ASP A 442 13.92 2.79 15.03
CA ASP A 442 14.54 1.87 14.10
C ASP A 442 15.99 2.30 13.79
N ARG A 443 16.19 3.59 13.49
CA ARG A 443 17.51 4.18 13.20
C ARG A 443 18.47 4.09 14.40
N ALA A 444 17.98 4.31 15.62
CA ALA A 444 18.75 4.16 16.85
C ALA A 444 19.16 2.69 17.09
N TYR A 445 18.26 1.74 16.83
CA TYR A 445 18.59 0.31 16.93
C TYR A 445 19.59 -0.13 15.86
N GLU A 446 19.46 0.32 14.61
CA GLU A 446 20.45 0.06 13.56
C GLU A 446 21.83 0.60 13.98
N ARG A 447 21.91 1.82 14.51
CA ARG A 447 23.17 2.40 15.01
C ARG A 447 23.73 1.65 16.21
N MET A 448 22.87 1.20 17.13
CA MET A 448 23.28 0.37 18.26
C MET A 448 23.88 -0.96 17.78
N ASP A 449 23.27 -1.59 16.78
CA ASP A 449 23.77 -2.84 16.20
C ASP A 449 25.12 -2.64 15.49
N GLU A 450 25.31 -1.52 14.77
CA GLU A 450 26.62 -1.14 14.21
C GLU A 450 27.70 -1.01 15.28
N ILE A 451 27.39 -0.34 16.41
CA ILE A 451 28.31 -0.19 17.55
C ILE A 451 28.67 -1.56 18.13
N VAL A 452 27.67 -2.42 18.36
CA VAL A 452 27.89 -3.76 18.91
C VAL A 452 28.71 -4.62 17.96
N GLN A 453 28.44 -4.57 16.65
CA GLN A 453 29.22 -5.30 15.65
C GLN A 453 30.68 -4.84 15.63
N ALA A 454 30.92 -3.53 15.60
CA ALA A 454 32.28 -2.99 15.60
C ALA A 454 33.06 -3.42 16.86
N GLN A 455 32.40 -3.41 18.01
CA GLN A 455 32.98 -3.90 19.27
C GLN A 455 33.31 -5.38 19.24
N GLN A 456 32.41 -6.21 18.71
CA GLN A 456 32.64 -7.65 18.57
C GLN A 456 33.79 -7.94 17.61
N THR A 457 33.87 -7.23 16.48
CA THR A 457 34.99 -7.36 15.53
C THR A 457 36.32 -6.94 16.14
N TYR A 458 36.37 -5.82 16.88
CA TYR A 458 37.58 -5.39 17.57
C TYR A 458 38.04 -6.43 18.61
N LYS A 459 37.11 -6.92 19.45
CA LYS A 459 37.39 -7.96 20.45
C LYS A 459 37.85 -9.28 19.80
N ASP A 460 37.29 -9.65 18.65
CA ASP A 460 37.71 -10.82 17.87
C ASP A 460 39.14 -10.67 17.33
N TYR A 461 39.53 -9.50 16.81
CA TYR A 461 40.92 -9.27 16.37
C TYR A 461 41.93 -9.38 17.51
N ILE A 462 41.60 -8.86 18.69
CA ILE A 462 42.44 -9.02 19.88
C ILE A 462 42.55 -10.50 20.29
N LYS A 463 41.42 -11.22 20.32
CA LYS A 463 41.38 -12.66 20.65
C LYS A 463 42.18 -13.52 19.68
N ARG A 464 42.20 -13.17 18.39
CA ARG A 464 42.97 -13.86 17.34
C ARG A 464 44.45 -13.48 17.29
N GLY A 465 44.92 -12.60 18.18
CA GLY A 465 46.31 -12.15 18.20
C GLY A 465 46.69 -11.29 16.99
N MET A 466 45.75 -10.49 16.46
CA MET A 466 45.98 -9.57 15.33
C MET A 466 45.99 -8.10 15.79
N PRO A 467 46.97 -7.66 16.62
CA PRO A 467 46.97 -6.34 17.26
C PRO A 467 47.06 -5.19 16.25
N ASP A 468 47.81 -5.36 15.15
CA ASP A 468 47.94 -4.31 14.12
C ASP A 468 46.61 -4.04 13.41
N ARG A 469 45.86 -5.11 13.11
CA ARG A 469 44.51 -5.00 12.53
C ARG A 469 43.52 -4.41 13.53
N ALA A 470 43.61 -4.80 14.81
CA ALA A 470 42.79 -4.22 15.86
C ALA A 470 43.05 -2.71 16.02
N ALA A 471 44.32 -2.28 16.01
CA ALA A 471 44.71 -0.87 16.11
C ALA A 471 44.32 -0.06 14.87
N ALA A 472 44.43 -0.63 13.67
CA ALA A 472 43.93 0.00 12.44
C ALA A 472 42.40 0.14 12.46
N TYR A 473 41.70 -0.93 12.84
CA TYR A 473 40.24 -0.95 12.95
C TYR A 473 39.72 0.02 14.00
N ALA A 474 40.39 0.11 15.16
CA ALA A 474 40.02 1.04 16.21
C ALA A 474 40.21 2.51 15.80
N ARG A 475 41.22 2.81 14.99
CA ARG A 475 41.39 4.15 14.40
C ARG A 475 40.29 4.45 13.38
N GLU A 476 39.95 3.47 12.55
CA GLU A 476 38.92 3.64 11.53
C GLU A 476 37.52 3.81 12.12
N LYS A 477 37.16 3.00 13.13
CA LYS A 477 35.83 2.92 13.75
C LYS A 477 35.79 3.49 15.16
N SER A 478 36.64 4.47 15.46
CA SER A 478 36.78 5.06 16.80
C SER A 478 35.45 5.62 17.32
N ASP A 479 34.66 6.24 16.45
CA ASP A 479 33.32 6.76 16.73
C ASP A 479 32.35 5.67 17.22
N LEU A 480 32.34 4.52 16.54
CA LEU A 480 31.52 3.37 16.91
C LEU A 480 32.01 2.74 18.21
N LEU A 481 33.32 2.60 18.39
CA LEU A 481 33.87 1.97 19.58
C LEU A 481 33.60 2.79 20.85
N MET A 482 33.67 4.11 20.78
CA MET A 482 33.30 5.00 21.90
C MET A 482 31.82 4.89 22.29
N GLY A 483 30.98 4.35 21.40
CA GLY A 483 29.55 4.16 21.59
C GLY A 483 29.14 3.03 22.56
N GLU A 484 30.04 2.14 22.99
CA GLU A 484 29.67 0.89 23.69
C GLU A 484 28.83 1.12 24.96
N ALA A 485 29.29 2.01 25.84
CA ALA A 485 28.58 2.32 27.08
C ALA A 485 27.21 2.96 26.81
N MET A 486 27.10 3.77 25.75
CA MET A 486 25.84 4.40 25.34
C MET A 486 24.88 3.37 24.74
N ALA A 487 25.38 2.45 23.90
CA ALA A 487 24.56 1.39 23.29
C ALA A 487 23.97 0.46 24.37
N GLY A 488 24.75 0.08 25.38
CA GLY A 488 24.27 -0.69 26.52
C GLY A 488 23.17 0.04 27.31
N LYS A 489 23.40 1.32 27.65
CA LYS A 489 22.41 2.16 28.34
C LYS A 489 21.15 2.38 27.51
N PHE A 490 21.30 2.59 26.21
CA PHE A 490 20.18 2.75 25.27
C PHE A 490 19.30 1.51 25.27
N ARG A 491 19.90 0.33 25.10
CA ARG A 491 19.21 -0.96 25.12
C ARG A 491 18.44 -1.19 26.42
N GLN A 492 19.08 -0.90 27.56
CA GLN A 492 18.44 -1.05 28.86
C GLN A 492 17.23 -0.12 29.00
N LYS A 493 17.43 1.18 28.75
CA LYS A 493 16.39 2.19 28.93
C LYS A 493 15.19 1.99 28.00
N MET A 494 15.44 1.65 26.73
CA MET A 494 14.36 1.27 25.81
C MET A 494 13.63 -0.01 26.28
N GLY A 495 14.39 -0.97 26.83
CA GLY A 495 13.81 -2.18 27.43
C GLY A 495 12.87 -1.88 28.60
N GLU A 496 13.22 -0.90 29.44
CA GLU A 496 12.38 -0.40 30.54
C GLU A 496 11.12 0.31 30.02
N LEU A 497 11.25 1.21 29.03
CA LEU A 497 10.12 1.92 28.43
C LEU A 497 9.11 0.94 27.80
N PHE A 498 9.58 -0.03 27.02
CA PHE A 498 8.72 -1.09 26.47
C PHE A 498 8.13 -2.01 27.55
N ALA A 499 8.77 -2.15 28.72
CA ALA A 499 8.20 -2.90 29.83
C ALA A 499 7.05 -2.11 30.47
N GLN A 500 7.21 -0.79 30.65
CA GLN A 500 6.18 0.11 31.13
C GLN A 500 4.99 0.17 30.18
N GLU A 501 5.21 0.29 28.87
CA GLU A 501 4.15 0.30 27.86
C GLU A 501 3.25 -0.93 27.99
N ARG A 502 3.85 -2.13 28.13
CA ARG A 502 3.09 -3.37 28.34
C ARG A 502 2.39 -3.42 29.68
N ALA A 503 3.04 -2.98 30.75
CA ALA A 503 2.42 -2.97 32.07
C ALA A 503 1.15 -2.10 32.07
N ILE A 504 1.18 -0.95 31.38
CA ILE A 504 0.02 -0.07 31.20
C ILE A 504 -1.03 -0.74 30.32
N ALA A 505 -0.63 -1.32 29.18
CA ALA A 505 -1.55 -2.02 28.29
C ALA A 505 -2.29 -3.17 28.99
N ALA A 506 -1.58 -3.94 29.83
CA ALA A 506 -2.10 -5.08 30.58
C ALA A 506 -2.81 -4.69 31.88
N ASN A 507 -2.78 -3.42 32.31
CA ASN A 507 -3.37 -3.02 33.58
C ASN A 507 -4.91 -3.03 33.50
N PRO A 508 -5.62 -3.91 34.24
CA PRO A 508 -7.08 -3.98 34.17
C PRO A 508 -7.77 -2.80 34.88
N ARG A 509 -7.05 -2.02 35.69
CA ARG A 509 -7.60 -0.89 36.45
C ARG A 509 -7.64 0.42 35.67
N LEU A 510 -6.94 0.51 34.54
CA LEU A 510 -6.94 1.69 33.69
C LEU A 510 -8.01 1.55 32.61
N SER A 511 -8.77 2.62 32.37
CA SER A 511 -9.62 2.68 31.20
C SER A 511 -8.77 2.63 29.92
N GLU A 512 -9.28 2.06 28.83
CA GLU A 512 -8.54 2.00 27.56
C GLU A 512 -8.12 3.41 27.05
N ALA A 513 -8.89 4.47 27.35
CA ALA A 513 -8.54 5.85 26.99
C ALA A 513 -7.36 6.40 27.81
N GLU A 514 -7.28 6.05 29.10
CA GLU A 514 -6.13 6.37 29.94
C GLU A 514 -4.89 5.58 29.50
N LYS A 515 -5.07 4.30 29.15
CA LYS A 515 -3.99 3.48 28.57
C LYS A 515 -3.43 4.13 27.32
N GLU A 516 -4.29 4.55 26.38
CA GLU A 516 -3.83 5.18 25.14
C GLU A 516 -3.04 6.46 25.38
N ARG A 517 -3.53 7.35 26.26
CA ARG A 517 -2.81 8.59 26.61
C ARG A 517 -1.45 8.31 27.25
N GLN A 518 -1.36 7.36 28.18
CA GLN A 518 -0.10 7.04 28.84
C GLN A 518 0.89 6.34 27.89
N ILE A 519 0.40 5.42 27.06
CA ILE A 519 1.20 4.75 26.03
C ILE A 519 1.72 5.76 25.02
N GLU A 520 0.90 6.72 24.60
CA GLU A 520 1.32 7.79 23.71
C GLU A 520 2.47 8.62 24.30
N GLN A 521 2.36 9.02 25.56
CA GLN A 521 3.43 9.76 26.25
C GLN A 521 4.72 8.95 26.30
N LEU A 522 4.63 7.65 26.59
CA LEU A 522 5.79 6.76 26.54
C LEU A 522 6.41 6.68 25.15
N LYS A 523 5.61 6.59 24.09
CA LYS A 523 6.13 6.55 22.71
C LYS A 523 6.81 7.84 22.26
N LEU A 524 6.35 8.98 22.77
CA LEU A 524 7.05 10.26 22.56
C LEU A 524 8.41 10.25 23.29
N LEU A 525 8.47 9.74 24.52
CA LEU A 525 9.71 9.59 25.27
C LEU A 525 10.69 8.62 24.58
N GLU A 526 10.18 7.48 24.08
CA GLU A 526 10.95 6.51 23.31
C GLU A 526 11.57 7.15 22.06
N ASN A 527 10.77 7.87 21.27
CA ASN A 527 11.25 8.56 20.08
C ASN A 527 12.29 9.64 20.41
N ASN A 528 12.05 10.45 21.44
CA ASN A 528 12.97 11.49 21.86
C ASN A 528 14.30 10.91 22.35
N TYR A 529 14.25 9.83 23.14
CA TYR A 529 15.44 9.15 23.63
C TYR A 529 16.23 8.47 22.49
N ALA A 530 15.54 7.84 21.54
CA ALA A 530 16.14 7.28 20.34
C ALA A 530 16.81 8.35 19.46
N LYS A 531 16.12 9.49 19.26
CA LYS A 531 16.66 10.65 18.53
C LYS A 531 17.92 11.20 19.20
N GLN A 532 17.93 11.32 20.52
CA GLN A 532 19.12 11.76 21.28
C GLN A 532 20.28 10.77 21.19
N PHE A 533 20.01 9.47 21.38
CA PHE A 533 21.03 8.43 21.26
C PHE A 533 21.66 8.45 19.87
N TYR A 534 20.84 8.50 18.82
CA TYR A 534 21.33 8.59 17.46
C TYR A 534 22.15 9.86 17.26
N ALA A 535 21.63 11.04 17.63
CA ALA A 535 22.33 12.31 17.45
C ALA A 535 23.68 12.38 18.18
N ILE A 536 23.85 11.69 19.31
CA ILE A 536 25.13 11.65 20.04
C ILE A 536 26.11 10.66 19.39
N THR A 537 25.61 9.47 19.04
CA THR A 537 26.45 8.40 18.48
C THR A 537 26.75 8.56 17.01
N ASP A 538 25.99 9.40 16.30
CA ASP A 538 26.15 9.68 14.89
C ASP A 538 27.00 10.92 14.59
N ARG A 539 27.46 11.64 15.64
CA ARG A 539 28.48 12.68 15.47
C ARG A 539 29.75 12.02 14.94
N THR A 540 29.89 12.01 13.62
CA THR A 540 31.19 12.03 12.97
C THR A 540 31.90 13.22 13.57
N ILE A 541 32.84 12.97 14.49
CA ILE A 541 33.81 13.97 14.89
C ILE A 541 34.37 14.52 13.58
N PRO A 542 34.21 15.83 13.28
CA PRO A 542 34.75 16.38 12.05
C PRO A 542 36.24 16.02 12.02
N ARG A 543 36.64 15.31 10.96
CA ARG A 543 38.05 15.03 10.68
C ARG A 543 38.72 16.28 10.13
#